data_AF-A0A9X0P1B4-F1
#
_entry.id   AF-A0A9X0P1B4-F1
#
_cell.length_a   1.000
_cell.length_b   1.000
_cell.length_c   1.000
_cell.angle_alpha   90.00
_cell.angle_beta   90.00
_cell.angle_gamma   90.00
#
_symmetry.space_group_name_H-M   'P 1'
#
loop_
_entity.id
_entity.type
_entity.pdbx_description
1 polymer ?
#
loop_
_entity_poly.entity_id
_entity_poly.type
_entity_poly.pdbx_seq_one_letter_code
_entity_poly.pdbx_strand_id
1 'polypeptide(L)'
;MVLTAYAAARLPVDDALADDADGLVAAMLAAGLDRDAMRWAGVVDDGSVGWAMLALADPDGSPMVSDGELDGFVDDDDSPRQHKSRMLLAGLAGLGRVADAEIAEYGERLGIDLAAQTRWTRMIERAADVDNPALVAMLAGLGMQGSGWDRMTARHLFHIVSALRRVGLEAEARMIAAEAVARA
;
A
#
# COMPACT_ATOMS: atom_id res chain seq x y z
N MET A 1 1.59 -15.66 -7.33
CA MET A 1 0.46 -14.73 -7.12
C MET A 1 -0.51 -14.77 -8.30
N VAL A 2 -0.15 -14.27 -9.50
CA VAL A 2 -1.12 -14.16 -10.60
C VAL A 2 -1.73 -15.49 -11.07
N LEU A 3 -0.94 -16.57 -11.13
CA LEU A 3 -1.42 -17.88 -11.62
C LEU A 3 -2.49 -18.52 -10.71
N THR A 4 -2.56 -18.13 -9.44
CA THR A 4 -3.51 -18.68 -8.45
C THR A 4 -4.66 -17.72 -8.15
N ALA A 5 -4.64 -16.49 -8.67
CA ALA A 5 -5.60 -15.44 -8.33
C ALA A 5 -7.06 -15.83 -8.59
N TYR A 6 -7.33 -16.37 -9.78
CA TYR A 6 -8.68 -16.80 -10.16
C TYR A 6 -9.15 -18.07 -9.44
N ALA A 7 -8.22 -18.87 -8.91
CA ALA A 7 -8.57 -19.99 -8.05
C ALA A 7 -8.93 -19.46 -6.64
N ALA A 8 -8.11 -18.54 -6.11
CA ALA A 8 -8.37 -17.86 -4.85
C ALA A 8 -9.73 -17.15 -4.85
N ALA A 9 -10.05 -16.41 -5.92
CA ALA A 9 -11.33 -15.69 -6.05
C ALA A 9 -12.57 -16.60 -6.09
N ARG A 10 -12.41 -17.91 -6.33
CA ARG A 10 -13.50 -18.90 -6.31
C ARG A 10 -13.66 -19.61 -4.97
N LEU A 11 -12.72 -19.44 -4.05
CA LEU A 11 -12.88 -20.02 -2.71
C LEU A 11 -14.01 -19.28 -1.97
N PRO A 12 -14.85 -20.02 -1.22
CA PRO A 12 -15.75 -19.40 -0.27
C PRO A 12 -14.92 -18.71 0.81
N VAL A 13 -15.41 -17.56 1.27
CA VAL A 13 -14.86 -16.89 2.46
C VAL A 13 -15.28 -17.72 3.67
N ASP A 14 -14.30 -18.20 4.43
CA ASP A 14 -14.50 -19.10 5.56
C ASP A 14 -13.40 -18.84 6.59
N ASP A 15 -13.78 -18.74 7.87
CA ASP A 15 -12.85 -18.53 8.99
C ASP A 15 -11.82 -19.67 9.09
N ALA A 16 -12.14 -20.87 8.59
CA ALA A 16 -11.19 -21.98 8.52
C ALA A 16 -10.00 -21.71 7.58
N LEU A 17 -10.06 -20.66 6.76
CA LEU A 17 -8.99 -20.22 5.85
C LEU A 17 -8.32 -18.93 6.32
N ALA A 18 -8.55 -18.47 7.57
CA ALA A 18 -7.95 -17.25 8.11
C ALA A 18 -6.42 -17.26 8.00
N ASP A 19 -5.78 -18.37 8.36
CA ASP A 19 -4.31 -18.54 8.28
C ASP A 19 -3.75 -18.39 6.84
N ASP A 20 -4.57 -18.67 5.82
CA ASP A 20 -4.20 -18.56 4.40
C ASP A 20 -4.66 -17.24 3.75
N ALA A 21 -5.46 -16.43 4.47
CA ALA A 21 -6.17 -15.28 3.91
C ALA A 21 -5.22 -14.25 3.30
N ASP A 22 -4.08 -13.97 3.95
CA ASP A 22 -3.05 -13.07 3.45
C ASP A 22 -2.57 -13.43 2.05
N GLY A 23 -2.27 -14.71 1.83
CA GLY A 23 -1.81 -15.23 0.55
C GLY A 23 -2.90 -15.17 -0.54
N LEU A 24 -4.15 -15.42 -0.15
CA LEU A 24 -5.31 -15.34 -1.04
C LEU A 24 -5.61 -13.90 -1.46
N VAL A 25 -5.64 -12.97 -0.51
CA VAL A 25 -5.79 -11.52 -0.74
C VAL A 25 -4.70 -11.02 -1.68
N ALA A 26 -3.44 -11.29 -1.36
CA ALA A 26 -2.32 -10.87 -2.19
C ALA A 26 -2.40 -11.45 -3.61
N ALA A 27 -2.84 -12.70 -3.79
CA ALA A 27 -3.01 -13.30 -5.11
C ALA A 27 -4.09 -12.60 -5.93
N MET A 28 -5.24 -12.31 -5.32
CA MET A 28 -6.35 -11.60 -5.97
C MET A 28 -5.97 -10.17 -6.36
N LEU A 29 -5.35 -9.42 -5.45
CA LEU A 29 -4.89 -8.05 -5.71
C LEU A 29 -3.84 -7.98 -6.83
N ALA A 30 -2.90 -8.93 -6.87
CA ALA A 30 -1.91 -9.01 -7.96
C ALA A 30 -2.53 -9.24 -9.35
N ALA A 31 -3.79 -9.69 -9.43
CA ALA A 31 -4.54 -9.83 -10.67
C ALA A 31 -5.62 -8.74 -10.87
N GLY A 32 -5.68 -7.73 -9.99
CA GLY A 32 -6.67 -6.66 -10.03
C GLY A 32 -8.08 -7.10 -9.61
N LEU A 33 -8.20 -8.20 -8.87
CA LEU A 33 -9.48 -8.71 -8.34
C LEU A 33 -9.79 -8.06 -6.97
N ASP A 34 -9.78 -6.72 -6.91
CA ASP A 34 -9.93 -5.96 -5.67
C ASP A 34 -11.26 -6.21 -4.96
N ARG A 35 -12.37 -6.27 -5.70
CA ARG A 35 -13.69 -6.62 -5.14
C ARG A 35 -13.76 -8.04 -4.57
N ASP A 36 -13.08 -9.00 -5.18
CA ASP A 36 -13.04 -10.37 -4.65
C ASP A 36 -12.20 -10.43 -3.38
N ALA A 37 -11.07 -9.70 -3.35
CA ALA A 37 -10.22 -9.55 -2.18
C ALA A 37 -10.98 -8.90 -1.01
N MET A 38 -11.74 -7.83 -1.25
CA MET A 38 -12.50 -7.14 -0.20
C MET A 38 -13.53 -8.01 0.52
N ARG A 39 -13.97 -9.14 -0.07
CA ARG A 39 -14.85 -10.09 0.64
C ARG A 39 -14.18 -10.75 1.85
N TRP A 40 -12.86 -10.75 1.90
CA TRP A 40 -12.07 -11.34 2.98
C TRP A 40 -11.83 -10.39 4.16
N ALA A 41 -12.30 -9.14 4.09
CA ALA A 41 -12.11 -8.14 5.14
C ALA A 41 -12.63 -8.58 6.52
N GLY A 42 -13.64 -9.46 6.57
CA GLY A 42 -14.17 -9.99 7.84
C GLY A 42 -13.47 -11.24 8.37
N VAL A 43 -12.47 -11.76 7.65
CA VAL A 43 -11.73 -12.99 7.99
C VAL A 43 -10.25 -12.74 8.27
N VAL A 44 -9.66 -11.74 7.62
CA VAL A 44 -8.27 -11.34 7.93
C VAL A 44 -8.18 -10.84 9.35
N ASP A 45 -7.13 -11.23 10.07
CA ASP A 45 -6.89 -10.74 11.42
C ASP A 45 -6.55 -9.25 11.39
N ASP A 46 -6.99 -8.50 12.40
CA ASP A 46 -6.58 -7.11 12.60
C ASP A 46 -5.04 -7.06 12.76
N GLY A 47 -4.38 -6.14 12.05
CA GLY A 47 -2.92 -6.06 12.06
C GLY A 47 -2.19 -7.08 11.17
N SER A 48 -2.90 -7.96 10.47
CA SER A 48 -2.30 -8.89 9.49
C SER A 48 -1.85 -8.20 8.20
N VAL A 49 -1.04 -8.90 7.39
CA VAL A 49 -0.66 -8.41 6.05
C VAL A 49 -1.89 -8.33 5.14
N GLY A 50 -2.82 -9.28 5.26
CA GLY A 50 -4.11 -9.27 4.58
C GLY A 50 -4.91 -8.01 4.88
N TRP A 51 -5.08 -7.67 6.16
CA TRP A 51 -5.72 -6.42 6.59
C TRP A 51 -5.03 -5.20 5.96
N ALA A 52 -3.71 -5.10 6.06
CA ALA A 52 -2.95 -3.96 5.53
C ALA A 52 -3.12 -3.79 4.01
N MET A 53 -3.14 -4.90 3.26
CA MET A 53 -3.39 -4.87 1.82
C MET A 53 -4.82 -4.42 1.50
N LEU A 54 -5.83 -4.86 2.27
CA LEU A 54 -7.22 -4.44 2.07
C LEU A 54 -7.43 -2.95 2.40
N ALA A 55 -6.83 -2.46 3.48
CA ALA A 55 -6.87 -1.04 3.87
C ALA A 55 -6.30 -0.12 2.76
N LEU A 56 -5.32 -0.61 1.99
CA LEU A 56 -4.79 0.09 0.82
C LEU A 56 -5.63 -0.13 -0.45
N ALA A 57 -6.16 -1.33 -0.63
CA ALA A 57 -6.81 -1.76 -1.86
C ALA A 57 -8.29 -1.42 -1.97
N ASP A 58 -8.97 -0.99 -0.90
CA ASP A 58 -10.41 -0.73 -0.93
C ASP A 58 -10.80 0.29 -2.03
N PRO A 59 -11.63 -0.09 -3.03
CA PRO A 59 -12.07 0.79 -4.11
C PRO A 59 -13.13 1.81 -3.70
N ASP A 60 -13.89 1.56 -2.64
CA ASP A 60 -14.99 2.43 -2.20
C ASP A 60 -14.51 3.50 -1.21
N GLY A 61 -13.25 3.39 -0.77
CA GLY A 61 -12.61 4.30 0.16
C GLY A 61 -12.86 3.90 1.60
N SER A 62 -11.88 3.21 2.20
CA SER A 62 -11.96 2.84 3.61
C SER A 62 -12.03 4.06 4.52
N PRO A 63 -12.66 3.95 5.70
CA PRO A 63 -12.46 4.93 6.76
C PRO A 63 -10.96 5.12 7.03
N MET A 64 -10.62 6.27 7.61
CA MET A 64 -9.24 6.49 8.04
C MET A 64 -8.81 5.36 8.98
N VAL A 65 -7.64 4.79 8.71
CA VAL A 65 -6.99 3.82 9.57
C VAL A 65 -6.69 4.49 10.90
N SER A 66 -7.07 3.83 11.99
CA SER A 66 -6.87 4.30 13.35
C SER A 66 -5.45 4.06 13.84
N ASP A 67 -5.08 4.78 14.89
CA ASP A 67 -3.82 4.56 15.61
C ASP A 67 -3.67 3.11 16.09
N GLY A 68 -4.68 2.53 16.73
CA GLY A 68 -4.60 1.16 17.25
C GLY A 68 -4.42 0.09 16.17
N GLU A 69 -5.02 0.29 14.99
CA GLU A 69 -4.81 -0.60 13.85
C GLU A 69 -3.38 -0.52 13.30
N LEU A 70 -2.80 0.68 13.24
CA LEU A 70 -1.40 0.88 12.87
C LEU A 70 -0.45 0.32 13.93
N ASP A 71 -0.73 0.54 15.21
CA ASP A 71 0.08 0.06 16.32
C ASP A 71 0.22 -1.46 16.27
N GLY A 72 -0.92 -2.16 16.14
CA GLY A 72 -0.96 -3.63 16.03
C GLY A 72 -0.15 -4.14 14.84
N PHE A 73 -0.37 -3.58 13.64
CA PHE A 73 0.39 -3.97 12.47
C PHE A 73 1.90 -3.75 12.64
N VAL A 74 2.30 -2.63 13.24
CA VAL A 74 3.72 -2.29 13.42
C VAL A 74 4.38 -3.18 14.46
N ASP A 75 3.67 -3.55 15.52
CA ASP A 75 4.16 -4.49 16.53
C ASP A 75 4.30 -5.92 16.00
N ASP A 76 3.39 -6.35 15.12
CA ASP A 76 3.41 -7.69 14.51
C ASP A 76 4.32 -7.79 13.27
N ASP A 77 4.95 -6.70 12.83
CA ASP A 77 5.80 -6.67 11.64
C ASP A 77 7.21 -7.22 11.88
N ASP A 78 7.35 -8.53 11.67
CA ASP A 78 8.63 -9.26 11.72
C ASP A 78 9.55 -9.02 10.50
N SER A 79 9.16 -8.20 9.52
CA SER A 79 10.00 -7.97 8.33
C SER A 79 11.30 -7.22 8.68
N PRO A 80 12.40 -7.42 7.93
CA PRO A 80 13.67 -6.78 8.24
C PRO A 80 13.56 -5.25 8.33
N ARG A 81 13.84 -4.70 9.51
CA ARG A 81 13.70 -3.26 9.84
C ARG A 81 12.26 -2.74 9.74
N GLN A 82 11.25 -3.61 9.91
CA GLN A 82 9.83 -3.29 9.77
C GLN A 82 9.53 -2.68 8.38
N HIS A 83 10.01 -3.36 7.34
CA HIS A 83 9.90 -2.85 5.98
C HIS A 83 8.45 -2.79 5.50
N LYS A 84 7.63 -3.77 5.86
CA LYS A 84 6.19 -3.79 5.54
C LYS A 84 5.45 -2.62 6.18
N SER A 85 5.73 -2.32 7.45
CA SER A 85 5.17 -1.18 8.19
C SER A 85 5.51 0.15 7.52
N ARG A 86 6.77 0.29 7.09
CA ARG A 86 7.20 1.48 6.35
C ARG A 86 6.48 1.61 5.00
N MET A 87 6.19 0.50 4.31
CA MET A 87 5.43 0.52 3.06
C MET A 87 3.96 0.85 3.32
N LEU A 88 3.35 0.25 4.36
CA LEU A 88 1.97 0.51 4.74
C LEU A 88 1.77 1.99 5.08
N LEU A 89 2.59 2.55 5.97
CA LEU A 89 2.49 3.95 6.36
C LEU A 89 2.64 4.88 5.15
N ALA A 90 3.62 4.61 4.27
CA ALA A 90 3.80 5.39 3.05
C ALA A 90 2.61 5.31 2.09
N GLY A 91 2.04 4.12 1.93
CA GLY A 91 0.86 3.88 1.09
C GLY A 91 -0.37 4.61 1.64
N LEU A 92 -0.67 4.43 2.93
CA LEU A 92 -1.80 5.10 3.59
C LEU A 92 -1.65 6.61 3.56
N ALA A 93 -0.46 7.15 3.86
CA ALA A 93 -0.18 8.57 3.80
C ALA A 93 -0.34 9.12 2.37
N GLY A 94 0.16 8.38 1.37
CA GLY A 94 0.03 8.75 -0.04
C GLY A 94 -1.42 8.76 -0.52
N LEU A 95 -2.22 7.80 -0.05
CA LEU A 95 -3.66 7.70 -0.33
C LEU A 95 -4.50 8.68 0.50
N GLY A 96 -3.95 9.25 1.57
CA GLY A 96 -4.66 10.09 2.55
C GLY A 96 -5.66 9.30 3.37
N ARG A 97 -5.30 8.08 3.77
CA ARG A 97 -6.13 7.15 4.58
C ARG A 97 -5.69 7.05 6.03
N VAL A 98 -4.86 7.98 6.48
CA VAL A 98 -4.31 8.08 7.84
C VAL A 98 -4.14 9.58 8.15
N ALA A 99 -4.25 9.99 9.41
CA ALA A 99 -4.11 11.40 9.76
C ALA A 99 -2.64 11.82 9.87
N ASP A 100 -2.40 13.13 9.79
CA ASP A 100 -1.06 13.71 9.85
C ASP A 100 -0.36 13.43 11.19
N ALA A 101 -1.13 13.23 12.27
CA ALA A 101 -0.60 12.91 13.59
C ALA A 101 0.06 11.51 13.59
N GLU A 102 -0.63 10.50 13.08
CA GLU A 102 -0.12 9.13 12.97
C GLU A 102 1.04 9.07 11.95
N ILE A 103 0.99 9.84 10.86
CA ILE A 103 2.14 9.94 9.92
C ILE A 103 3.41 10.41 10.65
N ALA A 104 3.29 11.41 11.52
CA ALA A 104 4.41 11.95 12.27
C ALA A 104 4.93 10.94 13.31
N GLU A 105 4.03 10.35 14.09
CA GLU A 105 4.36 9.38 15.15
C GLU A 105 5.03 8.12 14.59
N TYR A 106 4.38 7.43 13.65
CA TYR A 106 4.93 6.21 13.07
C TYR A 106 6.12 6.51 12.16
N GLY A 107 6.20 7.72 11.58
CA GLY A 107 7.40 8.20 10.90
C GLY A 107 8.62 8.22 11.81
N GLU A 108 8.47 8.75 13.03
CA GLU A 108 9.51 8.74 14.05
C GLU A 108 9.85 7.32 14.52
N ARG A 109 8.85 6.53 14.91
CA ARG A 109 9.02 5.14 15.40
C ARG A 109 9.74 4.25 14.37
N LEU A 110 9.41 4.38 13.09
CA LEU A 110 10.01 3.59 12.01
C LEU A 110 11.33 4.20 11.48
N GLY A 111 11.68 5.40 11.93
CA GLY A 111 12.85 6.15 11.47
C GLY A 111 12.79 6.50 9.98
N ILE A 112 11.62 6.94 9.50
CA ILE A 112 11.41 7.36 8.12
C ILE A 112 10.95 8.82 8.02
N ASP A 113 11.50 9.52 7.03
CA ASP A 113 11.05 10.85 6.64
C ASP A 113 10.43 10.76 5.24
N LEU A 114 9.10 10.79 5.21
CA LEU A 114 8.30 10.80 3.98
C LEU A 114 8.33 12.16 3.28
N ALA A 115 8.46 13.26 4.03
CA ALA A 115 8.46 14.62 3.52
C ALA A 115 9.80 15.01 2.86
N ALA A 116 10.89 14.29 3.16
CA ALA A 116 12.20 14.52 2.57
C ALA A 116 12.16 14.61 1.03
N GLN A 117 12.76 15.67 0.51
CA GLN A 117 12.75 16.01 -0.92
C GLN A 117 14.06 15.68 -1.62
N THR A 118 13.97 14.94 -2.73
CA THR A 118 15.05 14.74 -3.69
C THR A 118 14.78 15.51 -4.99
N ARG A 119 15.71 15.47 -5.95
CA ARG A 119 15.44 16.02 -7.29
C ARG A 119 14.28 15.31 -7.97
N TRP A 120 14.14 13.99 -7.77
CA TRP A 120 13.09 13.20 -8.39
C TRP A 120 11.72 13.43 -7.75
N THR A 121 11.64 13.50 -6.40
CA THR A 121 10.34 13.78 -5.71
C THR A 121 9.77 15.13 -6.15
N ARG A 122 10.63 16.17 -6.24
CA ARG A 122 10.20 17.47 -6.75
C ARG A 122 9.69 17.44 -8.19
N MET A 123 10.24 16.56 -9.04
CA MET A 123 9.78 16.43 -10.43
C MET A 123 8.40 15.78 -10.51
N ILE A 124 8.17 14.71 -9.75
CA ILE A 124 6.86 14.02 -9.76
C ILE A 124 5.78 14.85 -9.08
N GLU A 125 6.10 15.55 -7.98
CA GLU A 125 5.20 16.52 -7.35
C GLU A 125 4.84 17.65 -8.32
N ARG A 126 5.83 18.22 -9.02
CA ARG A 126 5.58 19.30 -9.98
C ARG A 126 4.74 18.83 -11.16
N ALA A 127 4.90 17.59 -11.60
CA ALA A 127 4.05 16.98 -12.63
C ALA A 127 2.60 16.84 -12.16
N ALA A 128 2.39 16.47 -10.89
CA ALA A 128 1.06 16.41 -10.29
C ALA A 128 0.45 17.80 -10.06
N ASP A 129 1.24 18.82 -9.67
CA ASP A 129 0.77 20.21 -9.50
C ASP A 129 0.17 20.81 -10.77
N VAL A 130 0.63 20.36 -11.94
CA VAL A 130 0.14 20.83 -13.25
C VAL A 130 -0.81 19.83 -13.92
N ASP A 131 -1.33 18.87 -13.16
CA ASP A 131 -2.30 17.85 -13.61
C ASP A 131 -1.84 17.10 -14.88
N ASN A 132 -0.58 16.62 -14.88
CA ASN A 132 -0.01 15.88 -16.00
C ASN A 132 0.09 14.38 -15.70
N PRO A 133 -0.99 13.60 -15.89
CA PRO A 133 -1.03 12.19 -15.54
C PRO A 133 -0.02 11.34 -16.32
N ALA A 134 0.22 11.66 -17.60
CA ALA A 134 1.19 10.94 -18.41
C ALA A 134 2.62 11.08 -17.86
N LEU A 135 3.02 12.30 -17.48
CA LEU A 135 4.33 12.53 -16.89
C LEU A 135 4.45 11.92 -15.50
N VAL A 136 3.40 11.97 -14.67
CA VAL A 136 3.38 11.28 -13.37
C VAL A 136 3.58 9.78 -13.55
N ALA A 137 2.85 9.13 -14.47
CA ALA A 137 3.00 7.71 -14.75
C ALA A 137 4.43 7.34 -15.21
N MET A 138 5.02 8.16 -16.09
CA MET A 138 6.41 7.97 -16.53
C MET A 138 7.42 8.13 -15.39
N LEU A 139 7.26 9.16 -14.54
CA LEU A 139 8.14 9.42 -13.40
C LEU A 139 7.98 8.37 -12.29
N ALA A 140 6.76 7.86 -12.09
CA ALA A 140 6.50 6.74 -11.19
C ALA A 140 7.21 5.48 -11.70
N GLY A 141 7.04 5.14 -12.98
CA GLY A 141 7.75 4.04 -13.62
C GLY A 141 9.27 4.16 -13.48
N LEU A 142 9.83 5.36 -13.67
CA LEU A 142 11.24 5.65 -13.47
C LEU A 142 11.69 5.48 -12.00
N GLY A 143 10.88 5.95 -11.05
CA GLY A 143 11.13 5.81 -9.62
C GLY A 143 11.12 4.37 -9.13
N MET A 144 10.45 3.48 -9.85
CA MET A 144 10.33 2.05 -9.55
C MET A 144 11.37 1.16 -10.28
N GLN A 145 12.30 1.70 -11.07
CA GLN A 145 13.31 0.91 -11.83
C GLN A 145 14.39 0.21 -10.97
N GLY A 146 14.14 0.01 -9.67
CA GLY A 146 15.03 -0.73 -8.79
C GLY A 146 15.10 -2.23 -9.12
N SER A 147 16.14 -2.92 -8.65
CA SER A 147 16.33 -4.36 -8.84
C SER A 147 15.33 -5.23 -8.07
N GLY A 148 14.38 -4.63 -7.34
CA GLY A 148 13.37 -5.30 -6.53
C GLY A 148 12.62 -4.31 -5.63
N TRP A 149 11.45 -4.72 -5.13
CA TRP A 149 10.61 -3.93 -4.22
C TRP A 149 11.27 -3.72 -2.85
N ASP A 150 12.14 -4.64 -2.44
CA ASP A 150 12.99 -4.56 -1.24
C ASP A 150 13.94 -3.34 -1.23
N ARG A 151 14.19 -2.75 -2.41
CA ARG A 151 15.01 -1.54 -2.57
C ARG A 151 14.17 -0.27 -2.65
N MET A 152 12.85 -0.39 -2.79
CA MET A 152 11.96 0.77 -2.77
C MET A 152 11.91 1.33 -1.36
N THR A 153 12.22 2.62 -1.21
CA THR A 153 12.07 3.30 0.08
C THR A 153 10.64 3.77 0.28
N ALA A 154 10.15 3.79 1.53
CA ALA A 154 8.85 4.33 1.92
C ALA A 154 8.60 5.73 1.36
N ARG A 155 9.61 6.60 1.41
CA ARG A 155 9.57 7.93 0.81
C ARG A 155 9.21 7.90 -0.67
N HIS A 156 9.86 7.06 -1.47
CA HIS A 156 9.58 6.98 -2.91
C HIS A 156 8.15 6.49 -3.16
N LEU A 157 7.71 5.47 -2.41
CA LEU A 157 6.35 4.96 -2.49
C LEU A 157 5.32 6.05 -2.17
N PHE A 158 5.50 6.78 -1.06
CA PHE A 158 4.63 7.89 -0.66
C PHE A 158 4.45 8.92 -1.78
N HIS A 159 5.56 9.38 -2.38
CA HIS A 159 5.52 10.38 -3.45
C HIS A 159 4.85 9.85 -4.74
N ILE A 160 5.06 8.58 -5.08
CA ILE A 160 4.38 7.93 -6.22
C ILE A 160 2.88 7.86 -5.98
N VAL A 161 2.47 7.29 -4.85
CA VAL A 161 1.06 7.07 -4.51
C VAL A 161 0.33 8.41 -4.40
N SER A 162 0.93 9.39 -3.73
CA SER A 162 0.35 10.74 -3.59
C SER A 162 0.19 11.43 -4.95
N ALA A 163 1.21 11.38 -5.82
CA ALA A 163 1.14 11.99 -7.14
C ALA A 163 0.10 11.33 -8.04
N LEU A 164 0.04 9.99 -8.06
CA LEU A 164 -0.96 9.23 -8.85
C LEU A 164 -2.38 9.54 -8.41
N ARG A 165 -2.66 9.51 -7.09
CA ARG A 165 -3.96 9.89 -6.53
C ARG A 165 -4.35 11.31 -6.95
N ARG A 166 -3.42 12.28 -6.84
CA ARG A 166 -3.68 13.70 -7.13
C ARG A 166 -4.08 13.96 -8.60
N VAL A 167 -3.61 13.14 -9.54
CA VAL A 167 -3.93 13.25 -10.97
C VAL A 167 -5.03 12.28 -11.43
N GLY A 168 -5.78 11.69 -10.49
CA GLY A 168 -6.93 10.82 -10.78
C GLY A 168 -6.60 9.36 -11.11
N LEU A 169 -5.34 8.93 -10.94
CA LEU A 169 -4.90 7.53 -11.12
C LEU A 169 -4.96 6.77 -9.78
N GLU A 170 -6.12 6.84 -9.12
CA GLU A 170 -6.28 6.29 -7.76
C GLU A 170 -6.26 4.76 -7.74
N ALA A 171 -6.81 4.10 -8.78
CA ALA A 171 -6.76 2.64 -8.88
C ALA A 171 -5.31 2.15 -8.94
N GLU A 172 -4.48 2.79 -9.74
CA GLU A 172 -3.04 2.50 -9.83
C GLU A 172 -2.33 2.80 -8.52
N ALA A 173 -2.65 3.92 -7.86
CA ALA A 173 -2.07 4.29 -6.57
C ALA A 173 -2.35 3.22 -5.50
N ARG A 174 -3.60 2.74 -5.39
CA ARG A 174 -4.02 1.67 -4.47
C ARG A 174 -3.28 0.36 -4.76
N MET A 175 -3.25 -0.07 -6.02
CA MET A 175 -2.61 -1.34 -6.39
C MET A 175 -1.10 -1.32 -6.17
N ILE A 176 -0.43 -0.21 -6.48
CA ILE A 176 1.01 -0.04 -6.21
C ILE A 176 1.29 -0.07 -4.70
N ALA A 177 0.47 0.59 -3.90
CA ALA A 177 0.63 0.59 -2.44
C ALA A 177 0.45 -0.82 -1.85
N ALA A 178 -0.62 -1.52 -2.24
CA ALA A 178 -0.87 -2.89 -1.78
C ALA A 178 0.24 -3.86 -2.20
N GLU A 179 0.72 -3.77 -3.45
CA GLU A 179 1.81 -4.60 -3.95
C GLU A 179 3.14 -4.34 -3.20
N ALA A 180 3.38 -3.10 -2.77
CA ALA A 180 4.55 -2.76 -1.97
C ALA A 180 4.56 -3.48 -0.62
N VAL A 181 3.41 -3.57 0.06
CA VAL A 181 3.29 -4.32 1.32
C VAL A 181 3.41 -5.83 1.09
N ALA A 182 2.80 -6.34 0.01
CA ALA A 182 2.84 -7.75 -0.33
C ALA A 182 4.27 -8.27 -0.61
N ARG A 183 5.15 -7.42 -1.16
CA ARG A 183 6.52 -7.79 -1.57
C ARG A 183 7.65 -7.31 -0.65
N ALA A 184 7.34 -6.51 0.36
CA ALA A 184 8.30 -6.02 1.35
C ALA A 184 8.77 -7.13 2.30
#